data_AF-A0A2G3PWK6-F1
#
_entry.id   AF-A0A2G3PWK6-F1
#
_cell.length_a   1.000
_cell.length_b   1.000
_cell.length_c   1.000
_cell.angle_alpha   90.00
_cell.angle_beta   90.00
_cell.angle_gamma   90.00
#
_symmetry.space_group_name_H-M   'P 1'
#
loop_
_entity.id
_entity.type
_entity.pdbx_description
1 polymer ?
#
loop_
_entity_poly.entity_id
_entity_poly.type
_entity_poly.pdbx_seq_one_letter_code
_entity_poly.pdbx_strand_id
1 'polypeptide(L)'
;MKYIFINPVIDQMYVKEELDETLLQNGYQRVEVETDWHKLVKQKYNEILKQTKLTVLDKRCPKVMEVINPYLNHEKLLVPAIEPILIHCAIELAGREDLRNQKKIITTPCESLASYGNKIGLEDTEFISWKVFLKKINLHRPVQVKVLGASPIPPGYFKTLEAKISSISGKENIESYFKMNLYKQDELVEMLYCQNGCHNGDGVLVNE
;
A
#
# COMPACT_ATOMS: atom_id res chain seq x y z
N MET A 1 -20.47 16.45 0.90
CA MET A 1 -19.30 16.48 -0.01
C MET A 1 -18.65 15.10 0.05
N LYS A 2 -18.01 14.58 -1.01
CA LYS A 2 -17.24 13.33 -0.90
C LYS A 2 -15.76 13.68 -0.85
N TYR A 3 -15.03 13.04 0.05
CA TYR A 3 -13.58 13.20 0.12
C TYR A 3 -12.88 12.02 -0.54
N ILE A 4 -11.71 12.26 -1.12
CA ILE A 4 -10.91 11.23 -1.74
C ILE A 4 -9.44 11.37 -1.35
N PHE A 5 -8.87 10.29 -0.85
CA PHE A 5 -7.43 10.14 -0.67
C PHE A 5 -6.84 9.40 -1.87
N ILE A 6 -5.90 10.05 -2.55
CA ILE A 6 -5.18 9.46 -3.69
C ILE A 6 -3.91 8.80 -3.18
N ASN A 7 -3.76 7.49 -3.41
CA ASN A 7 -2.53 6.80 -3.02
C ASN A 7 -1.33 7.44 -3.75
N PRO A 8 -0.17 7.64 -3.09
CA PRO A 8 1.00 8.27 -3.73
C PRO A 8 1.48 7.60 -5.01
N VAL A 9 1.29 6.27 -5.14
CA VAL A 9 1.63 5.56 -6.39
C VAL A 9 0.72 6.01 -7.53
N ILE A 10 -0.59 6.10 -7.27
CA ILE A 10 -1.58 6.58 -8.23
C ILE A 10 -1.31 8.04 -8.56
N ASP A 11 -1.08 8.86 -7.54
CA ASP A 11 -0.96 10.32 -7.73
C ASP A 11 0.16 10.69 -8.71
N GLN A 12 1.28 9.98 -8.64
CA GLN A 12 2.40 10.19 -9.56
C GLN A 12 2.12 9.69 -10.99
N MET A 13 1.13 8.82 -11.20
CA MET A 13 0.73 8.36 -12.53
C MET A 13 -0.10 9.39 -13.30
N TYR A 14 -0.42 10.55 -12.72
CA TYR A 14 -1.28 11.56 -13.35
C TYR A 14 -0.68 12.96 -13.31
N VAL A 15 -1.22 13.86 -14.13
CA VAL A 15 -1.01 15.30 -13.95
C VAL A 15 -1.95 15.75 -12.83
N LYS A 16 -1.39 16.34 -11.76
CA LYS A 16 -2.13 16.62 -10.53
C LYS A 16 -3.30 17.57 -10.78
N GLU A 17 -3.06 18.64 -11.54
CA GLU A 17 -4.04 19.67 -11.85
C GLU A 17 -5.23 19.11 -12.63
N GLU A 18 -4.95 18.30 -13.66
CA GLU A 18 -5.99 17.65 -14.48
C GLU A 18 -6.81 16.64 -13.68
N LEU A 19 -6.14 15.89 -12.79
CA LEU A 19 -6.80 14.93 -11.93
C LEU A 19 -7.68 15.65 -10.90
N ASP A 20 -7.19 16.71 -10.26
CA ASP A 20 -7.95 17.50 -9.29
C ASP A 20 -9.19 18.14 -9.92
N GLU A 21 -9.08 18.69 -11.13
CA GLU A 21 -10.22 19.21 -11.89
C GLU A 21 -11.26 18.10 -12.15
N THR A 22 -10.81 16.93 -12.60
CA THR A 22 -11.68 15.78 -12.89
C THR A 22 -12.41 15.28 -11.64
N LEU A 23 -11.72 15.24 -10.50
CA LEU A 23 -12.30 14.84 -9.21
C LEU A 23 -13.37 15.83 -8.75
N LEU A 24 -13.09 17.13 -8.83
CA LEU A 24 -14.02 18.19 -8.44
C LEU A 24 -15.29 18.18 -9.31
N GLN A 25 -15.16 18.02 -10.62
CA GLN A 25 -16.30 17.87 -11.54
C GLN A 25 -17.19 16.66 -11.19
N ASN A 26 -16.60 15.62 -10.56
CA ASN A 26 -17.31 14.44 -10.08
C ASN A 26 -17.75 14.54 -8.61
N GLY A 27 -17.63 15.71 -7.99
CA GLY A 27 -18.06 15.98 -6.62
C GLY A 27 -17.14 15.38 -5.54
N TYR A 28 -15.88 15.11 -5.88
CA TYR A 28 -14.85 14.68 -4.95
C TYR A 28 -13.87 15.81 -4.64
N GLN A 29 -13.62 16.03 -3.36
CA GLN A 29 -12.56 16.90 -2.88
C GLN A 29 -11.39 16.04 -2.40
N ARG A 30 -10.18 16.33 -2.89
CA ARG A 30 -8.98 15.64 -2.43
C ARG A 30 -8.72 15.95 -0.95
N VAL A 31 -8.29 14.94 -0.21
CA VAL A 31 -7.84 15.07 1.17
C VAL A 31 -6.48 14.40 1.34
N GLU A 32 -5.67 14.96 2.23
CA GLU A 32 -4.35 14.46 2.60
C GLU A 32 -4.31 14.11 4.09
N VAL A 33 -3.35 13.26 4.46
CA VAL A 33 -3.04 12.98 5.87
C VAL A 33 -2.06 14.01 6.40
N GLU A 34 -2.17 14.31 7.69
CA GLU A 34 -1.27 15.22 8.39
C GLU A 34 -0.07 14.47 8.98
N THR A 35 -0.25 13.18 9.30
CA THR A 35 0.80 12.37 9.91
C THR A 35 1.72 11.76 8.85
N ASP A 36 3.03 11.82 9.10
CA ASP A 36 4.02 11.05 8.35
C ASP A 36 3.97 9.56 8.73
N TRP A 37 2.97 8.86 8.19
CA TRP A 37 2.79 7.43 8.41
C TRP A 37 3.92 6.58 7.83
N HIS A 38 4.65 7.06 6.83
CA HIS A 38 5.85 6.38 6.35
C HIS A 38 6.90 6.30 7.46
N LYS A 39 7.25 7.44 8.07
CA LYS A 39 8.19 7.48 9.18
C LYS A 39 7.73 6.61 10.36
N LEU A 40 6.48 6.75 10.79
CA LEU A 40 5.96 6.01 11.95
C LEU A 40 5.93 4.50 11.72
N VAL A 41 5.47 4.03 10.55
CA VAL A 41 5.48 2.60 10.23
C VAL A 41 6.91 2.06 10.22
N LYS A 42 7.86 2.80 9.61
CA LYS A 42 9.26 2.39 9.59
C LYS A 42 9.86 2.32 10.99
N GLN A 43 9.52 3.27 11.86
CA GLN A 43 9.93 3.26 13.27
C GLN A 43 9.40 2.04 14.03
N LYS A 44 8.12 1.68 13.84
CA LYS A 44 7.56 0.46 14.45
C LYS A 44 8.33 -0.81 14.04
N TYR A 45 8.70 -0.94 12.78
CA TYR A 45 9.55 -2.05 12.32
C TYR A 45 10.93 -2.03 12.99
N ASN A 46 11.56 -0.86 13.07
CA ASN A 46 12.85 -0.70 13.73
C ASN A 46 12.81 -1.05 15.23
N GLU A 47 11.72 -0.70 15.92
CA GLU A 47 11.51 -1.05 17.32
C GLU A 47 11.36 -2.57 17.51
N ILE A 48 10.61 -3.24 16.64
CA ILE A 48 10.46 -4.69 16.68
C ILE A 48 11.80 -5.38 16.44
N LEU A 49 12.59 -4.93 15.46
CA LEU A 49 13.91 -5.49 15.17
C LEU A 49 14.85 -5.47 16.38
N LYS A 50 14.76 -4.43 17.22
CA LYS A 50 15.56 -4.32 18.46
C LYS A 50 15.14 -5.30 19.56
N GLN A 51 13.94 -5.87 19.46
CA GLN A 51 13.32 -6.68 20.51
C GLN A 51 13.27 -8.17 20.17
N THR A 52 13.66 -8.57 18.96
CA THR A 52 13.54 -9.95 18.50
C THR A 52 14.80 -10.45 17.82
N LYS A 53 15.01 -11.76 17.86
CA LYS A 53 16.00 -12.47 17.03
C LYS A 53 15.36 -13.24 15.88
N LEU A 54 14.03 -13.20 15.80
CA LEU A 54 13.29 -13.80 14.69
C LEU A 54 13.41 -12.91 13.45
N THR A 55 13.36 -13.50 12.28
CA THR A 55 13.27 -12.74 11.03
C THR A 55 11.91 -12.06 10.95
N VAL A 56 11.91 -10.73 10.85
CA VAL A 56 10.70 -9.91 10.78
C VAL A 56 10.22 -9.84 9.33
N LEU A 57 8.92 -10.09 9.11
CA LEU A 57 8.31 -10.02 7.79
C LEU A 57 7.59 -8.69 7.58
N ASP A 58 7.90 -8.01 6.50
CA ASP A 58 7.09 -6.88 6.04
C ASP A 58 5.72 -7.36 5.56
N LYS A 59 4.63 -6.83 6.14
CA LYS A 59 3.26 -7.18 5.77
C LYS A 59 2.50 -6.05 5.06
N ARG A 60 3.20 -5.00 4.60
CA ARG A 60 2.57 -3.88 3.89
C ARG A 60 1.89 -4.29 2.57
N CYS A 61 2.24 -5.43 2.00
CA CYS A 61 1.58 -6.01 0.84
C CYS A 61 0.72 -7.22 1.25
N PRO A 62 -0.62 -7.08 1.40
CA PRO A 62 -1.48 -8.18 1.82
C PRO A 62 -1.41 -9.40 0.89
N LYS A 63 -1.23 -9.17 -0.41
CA LYS A 63 -1.11 -10.24 -1.42
C LYS A 63 0.11 -11.14 -1.18
N VAL A 64 1.22 -10.59 -0.68
CA VAL A 64 2.39 -11.40 -0.31
C VAL A 64 2.03 -12.34 0.83
N MET A 65 1.30 -11.85 1.85
CA MET A 65 0.94 -12.66 3.00
C MET A 65 0.11 -13.89 2.59
N GLU A 66 -0.79 -13.74 1.60
CA GLU A 66 -1.52 -14.87 1.00
C GLU A 66 -0.57 -15.92 0.38
N VAL A 67 0.50 -15.48 -0.30
CA VAL A 67 1.47 -16.36 -0.98
C VAL A 67 2.38 -17.08 0.01
N ILE A 68 2.85 -16.38 1.05
CA ILE A 68 3.85 -16.94 1.96
C ILE A 68 3.24 -17.73 3.12
N ASN A 69 1.92 -17.66 3.31
CA ASN A 69 1.19 -18.34 4.39
C ASN A 69 1.59 -19.83 4.57
N PRO A 70 1.76 -20.65 3.50
CA PRO A 70 2.18 -22.04 3.64
C PRO A 70 3.61 -22.23 4.18
N TYR A 71 4.45 -21.21 4.14
CA TYR A 71 5.86 -21.26 4.57
C TYR A 71 6.10 -20.59 5.93
N LEU A 72 5.06 -20.07 6.58
CA LEU A 72 5.20 -19.39 7.87
C LEU A 72 5.55 -20.40 8.97
N ASN A 73 6.78 -20.28 9.49
CA ASN A 73 7.22 -20.94 10.70
C ASN A 73 7.41 -19.90 11.81
N HIS A 74 6.45 -19.84 12.74
CA HIS A 74 6.45 -18.87 13.84
C HIS A 74 7.57 -19.06 14.87
N GLU A 75 8.32 -20.17 14.84
CA GLU A 75 9.53 -20.32 15.66
C GLU A 75 10.73 -19.54 15.11
N LYS A 76 10.68 -19.12 13.84
CA LYS A 76 11.78 -18.45 13.13
C LYS A 76 11.38 -17.11 12.53
N LEU A 77 10.08 -16.91 12.29
CA LEU A 77 9.52 -15.76 11.61
C LEU A 77 8.58 -15.01 12.55
N LEU A 78 8.67 -13.69 12.52
CA LEU A 78 7.72 -12.79 13.17
C LEU A 78 6.96 -12.02 12.09
N VAL A 79 5.64 -12.22 12.04
CA VAL A 79 4.73 -11.34 11.30
C VAL A 79 4.26 -10.27 12.27
N PRO A 80 4.72 -9.02 12.15
CA PRO A 80 4.40 -7.99 13.11
C PRO A 80 2.96 -7.51 12.95
N ALA A 81 2.32 -7.11 14.05
CA ALA A 81 1.01 -6.46 14.06
C ALA A 81 1.09 -4.98 13.60
N ILE A 82 1.76 -4.71 12.48
CA ILE A 82 1.90 -3.36 11.89
C ILE A 82 1.10 -3.29 10.58
N GLU A 83 0.04 -2.50 10.57
CA GLU A 83 -0.80 -2.35 9.38
C GLU A 83 -0.08 -1.70 8.19
N PRO A 84 -0.52 -1.98 6.94
CA PRO A 84 -0.02 -1.25 5.78
C PRO A 84 -0.20 0.25 5.95
N ILE A 85 0.72 1.05 5.38
CA ILE A 85 0.72 2.52 5.50
C ILE A 85 -0.63 3.13 5.11
N LEU A 86 -1.24 2.63 4.02
CA LEU A 86 -2.54 3.10 3.56
C LEU A 86 -3.65 2.93 4.61
N ILE A 87 -3.59 1.85 5.40
CA ILE A 87 -4.56 1.59 6.46
C ILE A 87 -4.39 2.60 7.59
N HIS A 88 -3.16 2.93 7.96
CA HIS A 88 -2.88 3.99 8.92
C HIS A 88 -3.40 5.35 8.43
N CYS A 89 -3.18 5.69 7.15
CA CYS A 89 -3.73 6.89 6.54
C CYS A 89 -5.27 6.92 6.63
N ALA A 90 -5.93 5.82 6.30
CA ALA A 90 -7.39 5.72 6.34
C ALA A 90 -7.96 5.83 7.76
N ILE A 91 -7.29 5.25 8.76
CA ILE A 91 -7.69 5.37 10.18
C ILE A 91 -7.63 6.83 10.62
N GLU A 92 -6.57 7.56 10.24
CA GLU A 92 -6.48 9.00 10.53
C GLU A 92 -7.64 9.77 9.90
N LEU A 93 -7.87 9.60 8.59
CA LEU A 93 -8.94 10.31 7.87
C LEU A 93 -10.34 9.96 8.39
N ALA A 94 -10.56 8.72 8.81
CA ALA A 94 -11.82 8.31 9.41
C ALA A 94 -12.05 8.97 10.78
N GLY A 95 -10.98 9.17 11.56
CA GLY A 95 -11.03 9.80 12.89
C GLY A 95 -10.99 11.33 12.91
N ARG A 96 -10.81 11.98 11.76
CA ARG A 96 -10.74 13.44 11.64
C ARG A 96 -12.10 14.10 11.82
N GLU A 97 -12.21 15.03 12.76
CA GLU A 97 -13.47 15.71 13.09
C GLU A 97 -14.00 16.56 11.92
N ASP A 98 -13.12 17.21 11.16
CA ASP A 98 -13.49 18.03 10.01
C ASP A 98 -14.08 17.20 8.84
N LEU A 99 -13.88 15.88 8.85
CA LEU A 99 -14.37 14.95 7.85
C LEU A 99 -15.55 14.09 8.37
N ARG A 100 -16.00 14.29 9.60
CA ARG A 100 -17.02 13.45 10.24
C ARG A 100 -18.35 13.45 9.47
N ASN A 101 -19.02 12.29 9.41
CA ASN A 101 -20.28 12.08 8.67
C ASN A 101 -20.19 12.34 7.15
N GLN A 102 -18.97 12.45 6.59
CA GLN A 102 -18.74 12.62 5.16
C GLN A 102 -18.09 11.37 4.62
N LYS A 103 -18.52 10.94 3.43
CA LYS A 103 -17.94 9.77 2.77
C LYS A 103 -16.48 10.03 2.36
N LYS A 104 -15.57 9.13 2.75
CA LYS A 104 -14.16 9.11 2.33
C LYS A 104 -13.92 7.93 1.40
N ILE A 105 -13.32 8.20 0.25
CA ILE A 105 -12.83 7.18 -0.67
C ILE A 105 -11.32 7.07 -0.51
N ILE A 106 -10.84 5.89 -0.19
CA ILE A 106 -9.40 5.59 -0.09
C ILE A 106 -9.00 4.79 -1.31
N THR A 107 -8.24 5.39 -2.21
CA THR A 107 -7.81 4.72 -3.43
C THR A 107 -6.54 3.90 -3.21
N THR A 108 -6.36 2.84 -3.99
CA THR A 108 -5.17 1.99 -3.94
C THR A 108 -4.84 1.40 -5.31
N PRO A 109 -3.56 1.20 -5.65
CA PRO A 109 -3.18 0.49 -6.86
C PRO A 109 -3.36 -1.03 -6.77
N CYS A 110 -3.91 -1.56 -5.66
CA CYS A 110 -4.04 -3.00 -5.41
C CYS A 110 -5.43 -3.39 -4.91
N GLU A 111 -6.06 -4.37 -5.55
CA GLU A 111 -7.39 -4.88 -5.18
C GLU A 111 -7.39 -5.66 -3.86
N SER A 112 -6.35 -6.44 -3.60
CA SER A 112 -6.20 -7.16 -2.31
C SER A 112 -6.09 -6.17 -1.14
N LEU A 113 -5.37 -5.05 -1.32
CA LEU A 113 -5.30 -4.00 -0.30
C LEU A 113 -6.64 -3.26 -0.13
N ALA A 114 -7.40 -3.03 -1.21
CA ALA A 114 -8.75 -2.47 -1.09
C ALA A 114 -9.68 -3.38 -0.28
N SER A 115 -9.65 -4.68 -0.62
CA SER A 115 -10.43 -5.70 0.09
C SER A 115 -10.03 -5.82 1.56
N TYR A 116 -8.73 -5.76 1.84
CA TYR A 116 -8.19 -5.73 3.20
C TYR A 116 -8.71 -4.53 3.98
N GLY A 117 -8.62 -3.32 3.42
CA GLY A 117 -9.09 -2.10 4.07
C GLY A 117 -10.60 -2.12 4.35
N ASN A 118 -11.42 -2.57 3.40
CA ASN A 118 -12.87 -2.65 3.59
C ASN A 118 -13.27 -3.63 4.71
N LYS A 119 -12.50 -4.69 4.96
CA LYS A 119 -12.74 -5.63 6.07
C LYS A 119 -12.55 -5.00 7.45
N ILE A 120 -11.80 -3.90 7.55
CA ILE A 120 -11.58 -3.18 8.81
C ILE A 120 -12.88 -2.48 9.27
N GLY A 121 -13.76 -2.11 8.34
CA GLY A 121 -15.06 -1.52 8.67
C GLY A 121 -14.97 -0.11 9.24
N LEU A 122 -14.08 0.73 8.70
CA LEU A 122 -13.96 2.13 9.10
C LEU A 122 -15.23 2.92 8.73
N GLU A 123 -15.70 3.77 9.64
CA GLU A 123 -16.91 4.58 9.46
C GLU A 123 -16.79 5.53 8.26
N ASP A 124 -17.87 5.64 7.48
CA ASP A 124 -17.97 6.45 6.26
C ASP A 124 -16.83 6.27 5.24
N THR A 125 -16.08 5.17 5.31
CA THR A 125 -14.84 5.01 4.55
C THR A 125 -14.93 3.78 3.64
N GLU A 126 -14.67 3.99 2.35
CA GLU A 126 -14.65 2.93 1.34
C GLU A 126 -13.25 2.86 0.70
N PHE A 127 -12.64 1.69 0.72
CA PHE A 127 -11.42 1.42 -0.03
C PHE A 127 -11.76 0.91 -1.42
N ILE A 128 -11.10 1.44 -2.44
CA ILE A 128 -11.37 1.10 -3.84
C ILE A 128 -10.06 1.04 -4.64
N SER A 129 -9.97 0.07 -5.56
CA SER A 129 -8.87 0.08 -6.52
C SER A 129 -9.05 1.21 -7.52
N TRP A 130 -7.95 1.78 -7.99
CA TRP A 130 -7.99 2.94 -8.89
C TRP A 130 -8.80 2.69 -10.17
N LYS A 131 -8.58 1.55 -10.84
CA LYS A 131 -9.30 1.18 -12.05
C LYS A 131 -10.82 1.08 -11.83
N VAL A 132 -11.25 0.60 -10.66
CA VAL A 132 -12.68 0.50 -10.32
C VAL A 132 -13.23 1.89 -10.01
N PHE A 133 -12.46 2.75 -9.35
CA PHE A 133 -12.86 4.14 -9.14
C PHE A 133 -13.05 4.90 -10.46
N LEU A 134 -12.13 4.74 -11.42
CA LEU A 134 -12.25 5.38 -12.74
C LEU A 134 -13.53 4.98 -13.47
N LYS A 135 -13.98 3.73 -13.33
CA LYS A 135 -15.26 3.26 -13.89
C LYS A 135 -16.50 3.89 -13.23
N LYS A 136 -16.36 4.47 -12.02
CA LYS A 136 -17.45 5.11 -11.27
C LYS A 136 -17.59 6.61 -11.54
N ILE A 137 -16.60 7.24 -12.18
CA ILE A 137 -16.61 8.68 -12.44
C ILE A 137 -16.84 8.98 -13.92
N ASN A 138 -17.45 10.13 -14.19
CA ASN A 138 -17.63 10.62 -15.55
C ASN A 138 -16.32 11.24 -16.03
N LEU A 139 -15.71 10.58 -17.03
CA LEU A 139 -14.52 11.07 -17.71
C LEU A 139 -14.95 11.83 -18.96
N HIS A 140 -15.02 13.16 -18.87
CA HIS A 140 -15.31 14.01 -20.04
C HIS A 140 -14.18 13.96 -21.08
N ARG A 141 -12.94 13.73 -20.63
CA ARG A 141 -11.74 13.48 -21.44
C ARG A 141 -10.96 12.30 -20.84
N PRO A 142 -10.22 11.52 -21.66
CA PRO A 142 -9.29 10.53 -21.13
C PRO A 142 -8.29 11.22 -20.21
N VAL A 143 -8.15 10.76 -18.97
CA VAL A 143 -7.11 11.26 -18.06
C VAL A 143 -5.78 10.66 -18.51
N GLN A 144 -4.81 11.51 -18.83
CA GLN A 144 -3.53 11.05 -19.35
C GLN A 144 -2.78 10.26 -18.27
N VAL A 145 -2.53 8.97 -18.53
CA VAL A 145 -1.73 8.11 -17.66
C VAL A 145 -0.25 8.31 -17.99
N LYS A 146 0.54 8.69 -16.99
CA LYS A 146 1.99 8.70 -17.05
C LYS A 146 2.50 7.29 -16.77
N VAL A 147 3.15 6.69 -17.76
CA VAL A 147 3.89 5.44 -17.55
C VAL A 147 5.09 5.75 -16.67
N LEU A 148 5.14 5.14 -15.48
CA LEU A 148 6.25 5.32 -14.56
C LEU A 148 7.36 4.33 -14.90
N GLY A 149 8.58 4.83 -15.08
CA GLY A 149 9.77 3.97 -15.26
C GLY A 149 10.24 3.28 -13.97
N ALA A 150 9.74 3.71 -12.82
CA ALA A 150 10.01 3.11 -11.51
C ALA A 150 8.82 3.35 -10.58
N SER A 151 8.61 2.44 -9.62
CA SER A 151 7.57 2.66 -8.61
C SER A 151 7.94 3.86 -7.72
N PRO A 152 6.96 4.70 -7.36
CA PRO A 152 7.13 5.70 -6.30
C PRO A 152 7.45 5.07 -4.93
N ILE A 153 7.05 3.81 -4.75
CA ILE A 153 7.38 2.99 -3.58
C ILE A 153 8.08 1.73 -4.09
N PRO A 154 9.38 1.83 -4.47
CA PRO A 154 10.14 0.68 -4.94
C PRO A 154 10.54 -0.20 -3.75
N PRO A 155 10.97 -1.45 -4.00
CA PRO A 155 11.72 -2.22 -3.01
C PRO A 155 12.91 -1.41 -2.45
N GLY A 156 13.25 -1.64 -1.18
CA GLY A 156 14.28 -0.90 -0.45
C GLY A 156 13.72 0.12 0.53
N TYR A 157 12.45 0.02 0.93
CA TYR A 157 11.84 0.92 1.91
C TYR A 157 12.61 0.93 3.24
N PHE A 158 13.10 -0.23 3.66
CA PHE A 158 13.81 -0.41 4.92
C PHE A 158 15.33 -0.26 4.81
N LYS A 159 15.89 0.06 3.63
CA LYS A 159 17.36 0.10 3.40
C LYS A 159 18.15 1.00 4.35
N THR A 160 17.49 1.97 4.99
CA THR A 160 18.09 2.91 5.94
C THR A 160 18.13 2.37 7.36
N LEU A 161 17.53 1.20 7.63
CA LEU A 161 17.61 0.55 8.93
C LEU A 161 18.92 -0.22 9.04
N GLU A 162 19.52 -0.18 10.23
CA GLU A 162 20.72 -0.94 10.57
C GLU A 162 20.35 -2.40 10.85
N ALA A 163 19.98 -3.12 9.80
CA ALA A 163 19.60 -4.54 9.85
C ALA A 163 19.96 -5.23 8.54
N LYS A 164 20.20 -6.54 8.60
CA LYS A 164 20.36 -7.35 7.38
C LYS A 164 19.00 -7.57 6.73
N ILE A 165 18.81 -6.93 5.57
CA ILE A 165 17.52 -6.84 4.89
C ILE A 165 17.60 -7.46 3.50
N SER A 166 16.64 -8.33 3.20
CA SER A 166 16.33 -8.74 1.83
C SER A 166 15.09 -8.01 1.35
N SER A 167 15.19 -7.34 0.19
CA SER A 167 14.05 -6.71 -0.49
C SER A 167 13.72 -7.47 -1.77
N ILE A 168 12.55 -8.09 -1.80
CA ILE A 168 12.15 -9.04 -2.84
C ILE A 168 10.85 -8.54 -3.48
N SER A 169 10.77 -8.64 -4.80
CA SER A 169 9.52 -8.40 -5.52
C SER A 169 9.23 -9.48 -6.54
N GLY A 170 7.93 -9.67 -6.83
CA GLY A 170 7.46 -10.69 -7.76
C GLY A 170 7.12 -12.01 -7.06
N LYS A 171 5.95 -12.56 -7.39
CA LYS A 171 5.43 -13.81 -6.80
C LYS A 171 6.45 -14.96 -6.84
N GLU A 172 7.02 -15.25 -8.00
CA GLU A 172 7.91 -16.40 -8.20
C GLU A 172 9.22 -16.27 -7.38
N ASN A 173 9.76 -15.06 -7.31
CA ASN A 173 10.96 -14.76 -6.52
C ASN A 173 10.69 -14.94 -5.02
N ILE A 174 9.55 -14.43 -4.54
CA ILE A 174 9.12 -14.57 -3.14
C ILE A 174 8.93 -16.06 -2.81
N GLU A 175 8.17 -16.81 -3.60
CA GLU A 175 7.97 -18.24 -3.35
C GLU A 175 9.29 -19.01 -3.32
N SER A 176 10.18 -18.77 -4.28
CA SER A 176 11.47 -19.47 -4.35
C SER A 176 12.34 -19.16 -3.13
N TYR A 177 12.36 -17.89 -2.71
CA TYR A 177 13.12 -17.46 -1.54
C TYR A 177 12.66 -18.16 -0.24
N PHE A 178 11.35 -18.31 -0.04
CA PHE A 178 10.80 -19.02 1.12
C PHE A 178 10.99 -20.53 1.02
N LYS A 179 10.78 -21.15 -0.15
CA LYS A 179 11.04 -22.58 -0.40
C LYS A 179 12.49 -22.95 -0.07
N MET A 180 13.44 -22.09 -0.44
CA MET A 180 14.87 -22.28 -0.18
C MET A 180 15.29 -21.88 1.24
N ASN A 181 14.37 -21.42 2.09
CA ASN A 181 14.64 -20.95 3.44
C ASN A 181 15.70 -19.83 3.54
N LEU A 182 15.79 -18.97 2.52
CA LEU A 182 16.79 -17.90 2.47
C LEU A 182 16.55 -16.84 3.56
N TYR A 183 15.30 -16.67 4.00
CA TYR A 183 14.89 -15.78 5.10
C TYR A 183 15.67 -15.98 6.40
N LYS A 184 16.21 -17.19 6.65
CA LYS A 184 16.96 -17.50 7.88
C LYS A 184 18.23 -16.68 8.06
N GLN A 185 18.72 -16.08 6.97
CA GLN A 185 19.93 -15.28 7.00
C GLN A 185 19.65 -13.81 7.27
N ASP A 186 18.39 -13.39 7.30
CA ASP A 186 17.99 -11.98 7.33
C ASP A 186 17.26 -11.63 8.62
N GLU A 187 17.40 -10.38 9.05
CA GLU A 187 16.69 -9.82 10.19
C GLU A 187 15.33 -9.27 9.78
N LEU A 188 15.22 -8.74 8.56
CA LEU A 188 13.96 -8.29 7.97
C LEU A 188 13.84 -8.67 6.49
N VAL A 189 12.67 -9.12 6.09
CA VAL A 189 12.34 -9.40 4.68
C VAL A 189 11.26 -8.43 4.22
N GLU A 190 11.64 -7.54 3.32
CA GLU A 190 10.73 -6.67 2.58
C GLU A 190 10.20 -7.38 1.34
N MET A 191 8.90 -7.34 1.13
CA MET A 191 8.26 -8.09 0.05
C MET A 191 7.16 -7.30 -0.65
N LEU A 192 7.20 -7.28 -1.98
CA LEU A 192 6.14 -6.70 -2.82
C LEU A 192 5.68 -7.73 -3.85
N TYR A 193 4.39 -8.04 -3.88
CA TYR A 193 3.87 -9.07 -4.80
C TYR A 193 4.09 -8.69 -6.27
N CYS A 194 3.82 -7.44 -6.63
CA CYS A 194 4.03 -6.90 -7.96
C CYS A 194 5.53 -6.73 -8.24
N GLN A 195 5.95 -7.14 -9.44
CA GLN A 195 7.33 -6.95 -9.87
C GLN A 195 7.69 -5.46 -9.87
N ASN A 196 8.81 -5.12 -9.22
CA ASN A 196 9.34 -3.75 -9.10
C ASN A 196 8.42 -2.73 -8.39
N GLY A 197 7.35 -3.18 -7.71
CA GLY A 197 6.50 -2.34 -6.86
C GLY A 197 5.08 -2.13 -7.36
N CYS A 198 4.28 -1.40 -6.57
CA CYS A 198 2.81 -1.38 -6.69
C CYS A 198 2.26 -0.63 -7.92
N HIS A 199 3.08 0.13 -8.64
CA HIS A 199 2.68 0.77 -9.91
C HIS A 199 2.28 -0.23 -11.02
N ASN A 200 2.68 -1.50 -10.88
CA ASN A 200 2.23 -2.61 -11.73
C ASN A 200 1.10 -3.42 -11.06
N GLY A 201 0.36 -2.79 -10.15
CA GLY A 201 -0.71 -3.43 -9.40
C GLY A 201 -1.92 -3.78 -10.25
N ASP A 202 -2.65 -4.81 -9.84
CA ASP A 202 -3.92 -5.21 -10.45
C ASP A 202 -5.02 -4.15 -10.33
N GLY A 203 -4.81 -3.13 -9.50
CA GLY A 203 -5.75 -2.05 -9.24
C GLY A 203 -5.53 -0.78 -10.08
N VAL A 204 -4.53 -0.72 -10.96
CA VAL A 204 -4.30 0.42 -11.87
C VAL A 204 -4.60 0.06 -13.32
N LEU A 205 -4.76 1.07 -14.18
CA LEU A 205 -4.87 0.91 -15.64
C LEU A 205 -3.46 0.84 -16.22
N VAL A 206 -2.83 -0.33 -16.19
CA VAL A 206 -1.59 -0.58 -16.94
C VAL A 206 -1.89 -1.72 -17.90
N ASN A 207 -2.03 -1.40 -19.19
CA ASN A 207 -2.31 -2.30 -20.32
C ASN A 207 -3.80 -2.70 -20.57
N GLU A 208 -4.78 -1.86 -20.23
CA GLU A 208 -6.16 -1.97 -20.77
C GLU A 208 -6.38 -1.00 -21.95
#